data_AF-A0A944GAD8-F1
#
_entry.id   AF-A0A944GAD8-F1
#
_cell.length_a   1.000
_cell.length_b   1.000
_cell.length_c   1.000
_cell.angle_alpha   90.00
_cell.angle_beta   90.00
_cell.angle_gamma   90.00
#
_symmetry.space_group_name_H-M   'P 1'
#
loop_
_entity.id
_entity.type
_entity.pdbx_description
1 polymer ?
#
loop_
_entity_poly.entity_id
_entity_poly.type
_entity_poly.pdbx_seq_one_letter_code
_entity_poly.pdbx_strand_id
1 'polypeptide(L)'
;MKSNFVYTVIAGTMLLASTGCHEENITMQSMKCEFVKAGDEAVIYGSGFSADDEIFFENNLKGEIVASKTNDSILTVIVPEDAKPGKLCYIPKHGKKVYSNFMFRDNRGIIIDFDGYRSTWGGFDPFNEDGEPIKVVNKNDSILPLPVTPPEAISGHYGLLYGIYKEAWTMKRETFLQYCAKTEYDGRGNHSVAGDNAGLPLEELCLKFEVYVPKECTFKSCPRVEMFFGPYESINKHGREQSPIYAWTPCNTPTGEFYTKDGWETITIPLTEFNHSYESDEIKTGPINLRTATNFTFVIIGDPGETHTENYLCVDNFRIVPIK
;
A
#
# COMPACT_ATOMS: atom_id res chain seq x y z
N MET A 1 -2.34 2.55 32.81
CA MET A 1 -2.70 1.53 33.82
C MET A 1 -2.14 1.99 35.18
N LYS A 2 -2.86 1.78 36.30
CA LYS A 2 -2.62 2.40 37.62
C LYS A 2 -1.13 2.59 37.98
N SER A 3 -0.71 3.85 38.19
CA SER A 3 0.58 4.20 38.78
C SER A 3 0.62 3.77 40.24
N ASN A 4 1.40 2.73 40.56
CA ASN A 4 1.67 2.36 41.94
C ASN A 4 2.89 3.15 42.44
N PHE A 5 2.66 4.15 43.28
CA PHE A 5 3.72 4.77 44.06
C PHE A 5 4.02 3.88 45.28
N VAL A 6 5.25 3.43 45.43
CA VAL A 6 5.73 2.80 46.67
C VAL A 6 6.40 3.90 47.48
N TYR A 7 5.74 4.34 48.56
CA TYR A 7 6.37 5.20 49.57
C TYR A 7 6.87 4.31 50.70
N THR A 8 8.19 4.23 50.88
CA THR A 8 8.78 3.71 52.12
C THR A 8 9.21 4.91 52.96
N VAL A 9 8.46 5.18 54.04
CA VAL A 9 8.84 6.21 55.03
C VAL A 9 9.78 5.56 56.04
N ILE A 10 11.09 5.84 55.90
CA ILE A 10 12.04 5.68 57.00
C ILE A 10 12.27 7.07 57.57
N ALA A 11 12.06 7.22 58.88
CA ALA A 11 12.19 8.48 59.59
C ALA A 11 13.53 9.17 59.25
N GLY A 12 13.45 10.38 58.68
CA GLY A 12 14.50 11.39 58.78
C GLY A 12 15.30 11.74 57.53
N THR A 13 15.16 11.08 56.38
CA THR A 13 15.80 11.56 55.13
C THR A 13 14.98 11.14 53.91
N MET A 14 14.53 12.10 53.10
CA MET A 14 13.83 11.83 51.83
C MET A 14 14.87 11.40 50.79
N LEU A 15 15.01 10.09 50.58
CA LEU A 15 15.79 9.55 49.47
C LEU A 15 14.88 9.48 48.23
N LEU A 16 15.03 10.42 47.29
CA LEU A 16 14.44 10.30 45.95
C LEU A 16 15.21 9.21 45.19
N ALA A 17 14.70 7.98 45.21
CA ALA A 17 15.12 6.96 44.27
C ALA A 17 14.34 7.16 42.97
N SER A 18 14.99 7.70 41.94
CA SER A 18 14.46 7.62 40.58
C SER A 18 14.53 6.16 40.14
N THR A 19 13.40 5.46 40.14
CA THR A 19 13.28 4.21 39.39
C THR A 19 13.53 4.54 37.92
N GLY A 20 14.52 3.89 37.29
CA GLY A 20 14.87 4.12 35.89
C GLY A 20 13.62 4.21 35.03
N CYS A 21 13.48 5.36 34.35
CA CYS A 21 12.51 5.53 33.29
C CYS A 21 12.83 4.43 32.27
N HIS A 22 11.87 3.53 32.04
CA HIS A 22 11.94 2.65 30.90
C HIS A 22 12.05 3.60 29.69
N GLU A 23 13.19 3.61 29.00
CA GLU A 23 13.25 4.28 27.70
C GLU A 23 12.24 3.55 26.83
N GLU A 24 11.06 4.15 26.64
CA GLU A 24 10.11 3.68 25.67
C GLU A 24 10.78 3.82 24.31
N ASN A 25 11.02 2.69 23.64
CA ASN A 25 11.54 2.71 22.28
C ASN A 25 10.44 3.27 21.37
N ILE A 26 10.56 4.56 21.05
CA ILE A 26 9.65 5.24 20.15
C ILE A 26 9.92 4.77 18.72
N THR A 27 8.87 4.34 18.02
CA THR A 27 8.97 3.88 16.63
C THR A 27 7.83 4.41 15.79
N MET A 28 8.11 4.76 14.53
CA MET A 28 7.10 5.06 13.50
C MET A 28 7.23 4.02 12.39
N GLN A 29 6.36 3.00 12.44
CA GLN A 29 6.52 1.77 11.66
C GLN A 29 5.83 1.84 10.30
N SER A 30 4.61 2.37 10.25
CA SER A 30 3.84 2.51 9.01
C SER A 30 2.82 3.65 9.11
N MET A 31 2.30 4.06 7.95
CA MET A 31 1.09 4.88 7.86
C MET A 31 -0.06 4.02 7.34
N LYS A 32 -1.28 4.35 7.76
CA LYS A 32 -2.48 3.79 7.15
C LYS A 32 -2.53 4.11 5.66
N CYS A 33 -2.22 5.35 5.28
CA CYS A 33 -2.06 5.79 3.89
C CYS A 33 -0.88 6.76 3.82
N GLU A 34 0.06 6.54 2.90
CA GLU A 34 1.24 7.39 2.74
C GLU A 34 0.93 8.66 1.92
N PHE A 35 -0.18 8.71 1.17
CA PHE A 35 -0.51 9.79 0.22
C PHE A 35 -1.65 10.73 0.70
N VAL A 36 -1.86 10.83 2.01
CA VAL A 36 -2.90 11.70 2.59
C VAL A 36 -2.76 13.16 2.11
N LYS A 37 -3.89 13.79 1.76
CA LYS A 37 -3.95 15.18 1.27
C LYS A 37 -3.63 16.17 2.42
N ALA A 38 -3.25 17.39 2.07
CA ALA A 38 -3.09 18.44 3.07
C ALA A 38 -4.45 18.74 3.73
N GLY A 39 -4.44 19.06 5.03
CA GLY A 39 -5.64 19.30 5.82
C GLY A 39 -6.34 18.04 6.34
N ASP A 40 -6.03 16.86 5.80
CA ASP A 40 -6.64 15.59 6.22
C ASP A 40 -5.87 14.91 7.37
N GLU A 41 -6.54 13.97 8.03
CA GLU A 41 -5.98 13.16 9.11
C GLU A 41 -5.11 12.00 8.56
N ALA A 42 -3.82 12.08 8.83
CA ALA A 42 -2.89 10.96 8.67
C ALA A 42 -2.88 10.10 9.94
N VAL A 43 -2.98 8.78 9.77
CA VAL A 43 -2.86 7.80 10.85
C VAL A 43 -1.53 7.07 10.73
N ILE A 44 -0.72 7.13 11.79
CA ILE A 44 0.61 6.54 11.90
C ILE A 44 0.57 5.44 12.97
N TYR A 45 1.13 4.27 12.65
CA TYR A 45 1.25 3.13 13.56
C TYR A 45 2.69 3.00 14.06
N GLY A 46 2.83 2.64 15.34
CA GLY A 46 4.13 2.59 16.00
C GLY A 46 4.05 2.30 17.49
N SER A 47 4.90 2.95 18.27
CA SER A 47 4.99 2.80 19.72
C SER A 47 5.56 4.04 20.40
N GLY A 48 5.14 4.30 21.64
CA GLY A 48 5.66 5.36 22.50
C GLY A 48 5.18 6.77 22.14
N PHE A 49 3.98 6.91 21.58
CA PHE A 49 3.44 8.21 21.16
C PHE A 49 2.71 8.96 22.29
N SER A 50 3.11 10.21 22.54
CA SER A 50 2.38 11.15 23.39
C SER A 50 1.73 12.29 22.58
N ALA A 51 0.64 12.84 23.11
CA ALA A 51 -0.01 14.03 22.58
C ALA A 51 0.78 15.34 22.84
N ASP A 52 1.69 15.32 23.81
CA ASP A 52 2.57 16.44 24.17
C ASP A 52 3.80 16.56 23.26
N ASP A 53 4.00 15.60 22.36
CA ASP A 53 5.17 15.52 21.49
C ASP A 53 4.96 16.34 20.21
N GLU A 54 5.99 16.42 19.36
CA GLU A 54 5.91 17.14 18.09
C GLU A 54 6.21 16.23 16.91
N ILE A 55 5.57 16.51 15.77
CA ILE A 55 5.85 15.82 14.51
C ILE A 55 6.05 16.84 13.39
N PHE A 56 7.04 16.58 12.57
CA PHE A 56 7.43 17.43 11.45
C PHE A 56 7.47 16.61 10.17
N PHE A 57 6.93 17.20 9.11
CA PHE A 57 7.11 16.81 7.73
C PHE A 57 8.41 17.45 7.20
N GLU A 58 8.77 17.12 5.96
CA GLU A 58 9.93 17.71 5.29
C GLU A 58 9.95 19.24 5.37
N ASN A 59 11.17 19.80 5.31
CA ASN A 59 11.42 21.24 5.50
C ASN A 59 10.95 21.81 6.85
N ASN A 60 10.84 20.97 7.89
CA ASN A 60 10.39 21.33 9.23
C ASN A 60 8.95 21.87 9.28
N LEU A 61 8.07 21.43 8.38
CA LEU A 61 6.65 21.75 8.44
C LEU A 61 6.00 20.98 9.60
N LYS A 62 5.53 21.71 10.62
CA LYS A 62 4.92 21.10 11.81
C LYS A 62 3.53 20.56 11.49
N GLY A 63 3.29 19.29 11.79
CA GLY A 63 1.95 18.69 11.79
C GLY A 63 1.24 18.90 13.13
N GLU A 64 -0.09 18.87 13.11
CA GLU A 64 -0.90 18.98 14.33
C GLU A 64 -1.30 17.58 14.83
N ILE A 65 -0.84 17.19 16.02
CA ILE A 65 -1.27 15.94 16.65
C ILE A 65 -2.67 16.14 17.23
N VAL A 66 -3.66 15.45 16.68
CA VAL A 66 -5.07 15.55 17.11
C VAL A 66 -5.51 14.37 17.97
N ALA A 67 -4.80 13.24 17.91
CA ALA A 67 -5.01 12.13 18.84
C ALA A 67 -3.77 11.24 18.97
N SER A 68 -3.57 10.66 20.15
CA SER A 68 -2.78 9.44 20.37
C SER A 68 -3.71 8.39 21.00
N LYS A 69 -3.74 7.17 20.45
CA LYS A 69 -4.68 6.10 20.86
C LYS A 69 -3.95 4.76 21.05
N THR A 70 -4.60 3.90 21.84
CA THR A 70 -4.27 2.49 22.08
C THR A 70 -2.83 2.22 22.53
N ASN A 71 -2.58 2.24 23.84
CA ASN A 71 -1.28 1.94 24.46
C ASN A 71 -0.10 2.62 23.74
N ASP A 72 -0.31 3.88 23.32
CA ASP A 72 0.71 4.72 22.69
C ASP A 72 1.23 4.18 21.34
N SER A 73 0.38 3.43 20.60
CA SER A 73 0.74 2.78 19.32
C SER A 73 0.14 3.41 18.06
N ILE A 74 -0.81 4.34 18.21
CA ILE A 74 -1.46 5.04 17.10
C ILE A 74 -1.34 6.54 17.31
N LEU A 75 -0.83 7.25 16.32
CA LEU A 75 -0.77 8.71 16.27
C LEU A 75 -1.61 9.21 15.09
N THR A 76 -2.49 10.17 15.35
CA THR A 76 -3.28 10.87 14.31
C THR A 76 -2.80 12.31 14.20
N VAL A 77 -2.47 12.73 12.99
CA VAL A 77 -1.84 14.01 12.68
C VAL A 77 -2.55 14.68 11.52
N ILE A 78 -2.85 15.96 11.61
CA ILE A 78 -3.29 16.75 10.45
C ILE A 78 -2.08 17.05 9.57
N VAL A 79 -2.16 16.66 8.31
CA VAL A 79 -1.12 16.94 7.32
C VAL A 79 -1.08 18.44 7.05
N PRO A 80 0.07 19.12 7.25
CA PRO A 80 0.17 20.55 7.01
C PRO A 80 0.03 20.88 5.52
N GLU A 81 -0.38 22.11 5.24
CA GLU A 81 -0.28 22.69 3.90
C GLU A 81 1.15 22.57 3.36
N ASP A 82 1.26 22.45 2.04
CA ASP A 82 2.54 22.34 1.32
C ASP A 82 3.42 21.12 1.67
N ALA A 83 2.95 20.17 2.49
CA ALA A 83 3.71 18.97 2.84
C ALA A 83 4.29 18.26 1.61
N LYS A 84 5.58 17.94 1.65
CA LYS A 84 6.32 17.32 0.53
C LYS A 84 6.67 15.86 0.82
N PRO A 85 6.94 15.05 -0.21
CA PRO A 85 7.46 13.70 -0.05
C PRO A 85 8.70 13.64 0.85
N GLY A 86 8.74 12.71 1.79
CA GLY A 86 9.92 12.47 2.63
C GLY A 86 9.63 11.84 3.99
N LYS A 87 10.64 11.80 4.86
CA LYS A 87 10.50 11.17 6.18
C LYS A 87 9.79 12.09 7.15
N LEU A 88 8.96 11.52 8.02
CA LEU A 88 8.44 12.23 9.18
C LEU A 88 9.49 12.23 10.29
N CYS A 89 9.59 13.33 11.01
CA CYS A 89 10.44 13.50 12.17
C CYS A 89 9.58 13.71 13.41
N TYR A 90 9.63 12.75 14.34
CA TYR A 90 8.95 12.81 15.62
C TYR A 90 9.93 13.27 16.70
N ILE A 91 9.52 14.24 17.50
CA ILE A 91 10.32 14.81 18.58
C ILE A 91 9.56 14.63 19.89
N PRO A 92 9.95 13.66 20.73
CA PRO A 92 9.35 13.52 22.04
C PRO A 92 9.75 14.68 22.96
N LYS A 93 8.88 15.05 23.89
CA LYS A 93 9.16 16.06 24.93
C LYS A 93 10.42 15.73 25.74
N HIS A 94 10.66 14.43 25.94
CA HIS A 94 11.85 13.90 26.59
C HIS A 94 12.40 12.74 25.75
N GLY A 95 13.51 12.96 25.05
CA GLY A 95 14.15 11.90 24.27
C GLY A 95 14.87 12.44 23.04
N LYS A 96 15.31 11.53 22.17
CA LYS A 96 15.90 11.87 20.88
C LYS A 96 14.83 11.88 19.80
N LYS A 97 15.01 12.75 18.80
CA LYS A 97 14.18 12.72 17.59
C LYS A 97 14.26 11.36 16.90
N VAL A 98 13.14 10.90 16.36
CA VAL A 98 12.98 9.63 15.64
C VAL A 98 12.46 9.92 14.23
N TYR A 99 12.95 9.17 13.25
CA TYR A 99 12.49 9.26 11.86
C TYR A 99 11.61 8.07 11.49
N SER A 100 10.69 8.26 10.56
CA SER A 100 9.81 7.20 10.10
C SER A 100 10.59 6.11 9.33
N ASN A 101 10.10 4.88 9.45
CA ASN A 101 10.54 3.75 8.61
C ASN A 101 9.86 3.76 7.23
N PHE A 102 8.90 4.65 7.03
CA PHE A 102 8.22 4.91 5.77
C PHE A 102 8.52 6.33 5.27
N MET A 103 8.14 6.62 4.03
CA MET A 103 8.14 7.98 3.48
C MET A 103 6.69 8.43 3.30
N PHE A 104 6.37 9.64 3.73
CA PHE A 104 5.15 10.31 3.33
C PHE A 104 5.24 10.63 1.82
N ARG A 105 4.16 10.38 1.08
CA ARG A 105 4.04 10.54 -0.38
C ARG A 105 5.23 9.93 -1.13
N ASP A 106 5.55 8.67 -0.81
CA ASP A 106 6.73 7.98 -1.33
C ASP A 106 6.70 7.86 -2.86
N ASN A 107 7.40 8.77 -3.53
CA ASN A 107 7.47 8.86 -4.99
C ASN A 107 8.71 8.15 -5.57
N ARG A 108 9.39 7.33 -4.77
CA ARG A 108 10.56 6.55 -5.21
C ARG A 108 10.10 5.27 -5.90
N GLY A 109 10.86 4.82 -6.90
CA GLY A 109 10.68 3.49 -7.49
C GLY A 109 9.29 3.22 -8.07
N ILE A 110 8.58 4.26 -8.54
CA ILE A 110 7.24 4.17 -9.11
C ILE A 110 7.26 3.27 -10.36
N ILE A 111 6.38 2.28 -10.35
CA ILE A 111 6.08 1.41 -11.49
C ILE A 111 4.87 1.95 -12.23
N ILE A 112 3.76 2.19 -11.51
CA ILE A 112 2.49 2.68 -12.05
C ILE A 112 1.86 3.67 -11.05
N ASP A 113 1.58 4.90 -11.47
CA ASP A 113 0.83 5.94 -10.74
C ASP A 113 -0.36 6.51 -11.55
N PHE A 114 -0.61 5.99 -12.76
CA PHE A 114 -1.65 6.44 -13.68
C PHE A 114 -1.56 7.90 -14.18
N ASP A 115 -0.64 8.70 -13.65
CA ASP A 115 -0.37 10.07 -14.03
C ASP A 115 0.74 10.16 -15.08
N GLY A 116 1.98 9.93 -14.64
CA GLY A 116 3.19 9.95 -15.46
C GLY A 116 3.72 8.55 -15.79
N TYR A 117 3.36 7.57 -14.98
CA TYR A 117 3.76 6.18 -15.03
C TYR A 117 2.50 5.34 -15.22
N ARG A 118 2.05 5.19 -16.47
CA ARG A 118 0.79 4.49 -16.77
C ARG A 118 0.93 2.96 -16.84
N SER A 119 -0.17 2.27 -16.58
CA SER A 119 -0.30 0.88 -17.01
C SER A 119 -0.30 0.81 -18.53
N THR A 120 0.26 -0.27 -19.05
CA THR A 120 0.26 -0.63 -20.46
C THR A 120 -1.06 -1.27 -20.86
N TRP A 121 -1.65 -2.05 -19.94
CA TRP A 121 -2.95 -2.70 -20.13
C TRP A 121 -3.73 -2.68 -18.82
N GLY A 122 -5.04 -2.52 -18.91
CA GLY A 122 -5.95 -2.62 -17.77
C GLY A 122 -5.81 -1.48 -16.75
N GLY A 123 -6.60 -1.54 -15.67
CA GLY A 123 -6.77 -0.42 -14.74
C GLY A 123 -7.48 0.75 -15.41
N PHE A 124 -8.80 0.74 -15.41
CA PHE A 124 -9.60 1.78 -16.08
C PHE A 124 -9.46 3.11 -15.35
N ASP A 125 -9.34 4.20 -16.10
CA ASP A 125 -9.48 5.54 -15.56
C ASP A 125 -10.96 5.75 -15.18
N PRO A 126 -11.30 5.96 -13.90
CA PRO A 126 -12.66 6.11 -13.45
C PRO A 126 -13.16 7.56 -13.56
N PHE A 127 -12.47 8.41 -14.30
CA PHE A 127 -12.86 9.79 -14.55
C PHE A 127 -13.23 10.02 -16.02
N ASN A 128 -14.16 10.94 -16.26
CA ASN A 128 -14.50 11.41 -17.60
C ASN A 128 -13.52 12.50 -18.08
N GLU A 129 -13.76 13.06 -19.27
CA GLU A 129 -12.93 14.13 -19.86
C GLU A 129 -12.90 15.43 -19.02
N ASP A 130 -13.92 15.64 -18.18
CA ASP A 130 -14.00 16.78 -17.26
C ASP A 130 -13.32 16.51 -15.91
N GLY A 131 -12.78 15.30 -15.70
CA GLY A 131 -12.20 14.87 -14.42
C GLY A 131 -13.22 14.43 -13.37
N GLU A 132 -14.49 14.27 -13.75
CA GLU A 132 -15.57 13.86 -12.86
C GLU A 132 -15.69 12.32 -12.81
N PRO A 133 -16.00 11.72 -11.64
CA PRO A 133 -16.17 10.27 -11.52
C PRO A 133 -17.24 9.72 -12.47
N ILE A 134 -16.89 8.69 -13.23
CA ILE A 134 -17.84 7.98 -14.10
C ILE A 134 -18.87 7.22 -13.26
N LYS A 135 -20.05 7.00 -13.83
CA LYS A 135 -21.13 6.20 -13.19
C LYS A 135 -21.40 4.90 -13.93
N VAL A 136 -20.81 4.72 -15.10
CA VAL A 136 -21.02 3.57 -15.98
C VAL A 136 -19.71 3.20 -16.67
N VAL A 137 -19.55 1.93 -17.00
CA VAL A 137 -18.46 1.41 -17.84
C VAL A 137 -19.04 0.83 -19.12
N ASN A 138 -18.50 1.23 -20.26
CA ASN A 138 -18.88 0.69 -21.57
C ASN A 138 -18.19 -0.66 -21.81
N LYS A 139 -18.97 -1.70 -22.11
CA LYS A 139 -18.47 -3.06 -22.38
C LYS A 139 -19.24 -3.70 -23.52
N ASN A 140 -18.58 -3.95 -24.66
CA ASN A 140 -19.12 -4.73 -25.79
C ASN A 140 -20.60 -4.40 -26.09
N ASP A 141 -20.88 -3.12 -26.40
CA ASP A 141 -22.22 -2.58 -26.68
C ASP A 141 -23.21 -2.55 -25.51
N SER A 142 -22.76 -2.85 -24.28
CA SER A 142 -23.53 -2.74 -23.04
C SER A 142 -22.98 -1.64 -22.12
N ILE A 143 -23.89 -0.94 -21.45
CA ILE A 143 -23.56 0.06 -20.42
C ILE A 143 -23.78 -0.61 -19.06
N LEU A 144 -22.71 -0.79 -18.30
CA LEU A 144 -22.77 -1.37 -16.96
C LEU A 144 -22.71 -0.25 -15.91
N PRO A 145 -23.73 -0.07 -15.05
CA PRO A 145 -23.65 0.88 -13.96
C PRO A 145 -22.60 0.44 -12.94
N LEU A 146 -21.82 1.40 -12.44
CA LEU A 146 -20.97 1.15 -11.29
C LEU A 146 -21.84 1.03 -10.02
N PRO A 147 -21.52 0.09 -9.11
CA PRO A 147 -22.28 -0.13 -7.89
C PRO A 147 -22.15 1.04 -6.89
N VAL A 148 -21.04 1.78 -6.97
CA VAL A 148 -20.78 3.00 -6.21
C VAL A 148 -20.14 4.06 -7.08
N THR A 149 -20.19 5.32 -6.64
CA THR A 149 -19.40 6.38 -7.27
C THR A 149 -17.92 6.16 -6.93
N PRO A 150 -17.00 6.22 -7.91
CA PRO A 150 -15.58 6.15 -7.63
C PRO A 150 -15.14 7.18 -6.58
N PRO A 151 -14.24 6.81 -5.65
CA PRO A 151 -13.75 7.74 -4.64
C PRO A 151 -13.01 8.91 -5.30
N GLU A 152 -12.85 10.00 -4.54
CA GLU A 152 -11.83 10.98 -4.89
C GLU A 152 -10.46 10.31 -5.01
N ALA A 153 -9.68 10.75 -5.99
CA ALA A 153 -8.32 10.30 -6.15
C ALA A 153 -7.46 10.70 -4.95
N ILE A 154 -6.52 9.83 -4.59
CA ILE A 154 -5.53 10.09 -3.54
C ILE A 154 -4.37 10.95 -4.07
N SER A 155 -3.98 10.75 -5.33
CA SER A 155 -3.00 11.55 -6.07
C SER A 155 -3.31 11.43 -7.56
N GLY A 156 -3.70 12.54 -8.22
CA GLY A 156 -3.93 12.54 -9.67
C GLY A 156 -5.00 11.54 -10.13
N HIS A 157 -4.65 10.64 -11.04
CA HIS A 157 -5.51 9.54 -11.53
C HIS A 157 -5.26 8.25 -10.76
N TYR A 158 -6.13 7.25 -10.94
CA TYR A 158 -5.89 5.90 -10.39
C TYR A 158 -6.54 4.84 -11.27
N GLY A 159 -6.19 3.57 -11.06
CA GLY A 159 -6.76 2.44 -11.78
C GLY A 159 -7.96 1.84 -11.06
N LEU A 160 -9.07 1.66 -11.78
CA LEU A 160 -10.21 0.88 -11.35
C LEU A 160 -10.20 -0.51 -12.02
N LEU A 161 -10.20 -1.55 -11.19
CA LEU A 161 -10.45 -2.93 -11.61
C LEU A 161 -11.89 -3.27 -11.21
N TYR A 162 -12.78 -3.20 -12.19
CA TYR A 162 -14.20 -3.44 -11.99
C TYR A 162 -14.76 -4.40 -13.04
N GLY A 163 -15.43 -5.45 -12.58
CA GLY A 163 -16.17 -6.34 -13.46
C GLY A 163 -16.60 -7.65 -12.82
N ILE A 164 -17.43 -8.38 -13.57
CA ILE A 164 -17.91 -9.70 -13.20
C ILE A 164 -16.89 -10.76 -13.66
N TYR A 165 -16.30 -11.46 -12.69
CA TYR A 165 -15.37 -12.57 -12.91
C TYR A 165 -16.14 -13.90 -12.82
N LYS A 166 -16.18 -14.66 -13.92
CA LYS A 166 -16.99 -15.90 -14.05
C LYS A 166 -16.17 -17.15 -14.37
N GLU A 167 -15.06 -16.98 -15.08
CA GLU A 167 -14.26 -18.07 -15.61
C GLU A 167 -13.00 -18.19 -14.77
N ALA A 168 -12.81 -19.34 -14.11
CA ALA A 168 -11.63 -19.57 -13.31
C ALA A 168 -10.35 -19.42 -14.15
N TRP A 169 -9.28 -18.97 -13.50
CA TRP A 169 -7.94 -18.87 -14.08
C TRP A 169 -7.85 -18.05 -15.38
N THR A 170 -8.74 -17.07 -15.55
CA THR A 170 -8.79 -16.27 -16.78
C THR A 170 -8.43 -14.82 -16.52
N MET A 171 -7.38 -14.33 -17.19
CA MET A 171 -7.05 -12.91 -17.16
C MET A 171 -8.02 -12.14 -18.07
N LYS A 172 -8.85 -11.27 -17.48
CA LYS A 172 -9.76 -10.38 -18.19
C LYS A 172 -9.32 -8.94 -17.99
N ARG A 173 -9.50 -8.07 -18.99
CA ARG A 173 -9.07 -6.66 -18.97
C ARG A 173 -9.64 -5.88 -17.78
N GLU A 174 -10.86 -6.23 -17.37
CA GLU A 174 -11.63 -5.68 -16.25
C GLU A 174 -11.02 -5.94 -14.87
N THR A 175 -10.27 -7.03 -14.75
CA THR A 175 -9.79 -7.55 -13.47
C THR A 175 -8.27 -7.70 -13.46
N PHE A 176 -7.60 -6.90 -14.29
CA PHE A 176 -6.18 -6.99 -14.59
C PHE A 176 -5.61 -5.59 -14.79
N LEU A 177 -4.35 -5.41 -14.39
CA LEU A 177 -3.51 -4.34 -14.86
C LEU A 177 -2.09 -4.87 -15.08
N GLN A 178 -1.39 -4.26 -16.04
CA GLN A 178 -0.02 -4.63 -16.34
C GLN A 178 0.77 -3.43 -16.85
N TYR A 179 2.03 -3.38 -16.45
CA TYR A 179 3.07 -2.62 -17.13
C TYR A 179 3.96 -3.59 -17.95
N CYS A 180 4.03 -3.36 -19.26
CA CYS A 180 4.88 -4.11 -20.18
C CYS A 180 6.00 -3.21 -20.69
N ALA A 181 7.25 -3.65 -20.58
CA ALA A 181 8.43 -2.86 -20.90
C ALA A 181 8.61 -2.56 -22.40
N LYS A 182 7.99 -3.31 -23.30
CA LYS A 182 8.17 -3.11 -24.75
C LYS A 182 7.57 -1.76 -25.16
N THR A 183 8.36 -0.97 -25.89
CA THR A 183 7.98 0.38 -26.33
C THR A 183 6.79 0.39 -27.28
N GLU A 184 6.53 -0.72 -27.99
CA GLU A 184 5.32 -0.93 -28.81
C GLU A 184 4.03 -1.00 -28.00
N TYR A 185 4.12 -1.13 -26.67
CA TYR A 185 3.00 -1.06 -25.74
C TYR A 185 3.16 0.12 -24.77
N ASP A 186 3.81 1.21 -25.18
CA ASP A 186 4.06 2.38 -24.33
C ASP A 186 4.95 2.09 -23.09
N GLY A 187 5.69 0.98 -23.11
CA GLY A 187 6.68 0.63 -22.10
C GLY A 187 7.95 1.49 -22.16
N ARG A 188 8.71 1.51 -21.07
CA ARG A 188 9.93 2.33 -20.91
C ARG A 188 11.21 1.63 -21.40
N GLY A 189 11.09 0.60 -22.24
CA GLY A 189 12.21 -0.18 -22.74
C GLY A 189 12.70 -1.26 -21.76
N ASN A 190 13.77 -1.96 -22.11
CA ASN A 190 14.34 -3.08 -21.34
C ASN A 190 15.08 -2.59 -20.08
N HIS A 191 14.32 -2.02 -19.15
CA HIS A 191 14.78 -1.50 -17.87
C HIS A 191 13.97 -2.16 -16.76
N SER A 192 14.64 -2.41 -15.62
CA SER A 192 13.98 -3.00 -14.46
C SER A 192 12.86 -2.09 -13.94
N VAL A 193 11.72 -2.69 -13.55
CA VAL A 193 10.66 -1.96 -12.82
C VAL A 193 11.10 -1.50 -11.43
N ALA A 194 12.16 -2.09 -10.87
CA ALA A 194 12.75 -1.63 -9.63
C ALA A 194 13.72 -0.44 -9.83
N GLY A 195 14.02 -0.06 -11.08
CA GLY A 195 14.93 1.05 -11.39
C GLY A 195 16.28 0.93 -10.66
N ASP A 196 16.67 1.99 -9.96
CA ASP A 196 17.90 2.05 -9.16
C ASP A 196 17.94 1.02 -8.01
N ASN A 197 16.77 0.53 -7.56
CA ASN A 197 16.67 -0.47 -6.51
C ASN A 197 16.95 -1.89 -7.02
N ALA A 198 17.07 -2.12 -8.33
CA ALA A 198 17.22 -3.45 -8.92
C ALA A 198 18.49 -4.22 -8.47
N GLY A 199 19.47 -3.50 -7.92
CA GLY A 199 20.71 -4.07 -7.39
C GLY A 199 20.71 -4.37 -5.89
N LEU A 200 19.66 -3.96 -5.15
CA LEU A 200 19.58 -4.14 -3.70
C LEU A 200 19.09 -5.56 -3.34
N PRO A 201 19.43 -6.06 -2.14
CA PRO A 201 18.92 -7.33 -1.64
C PRO A 201 17.39 -7.32 -1.51
N LEU A 202 16.73 -8.45 -1.77
CA LEU A 202 15.26 -8.52 -1.71
C LEU A 202 14.72 -8.31 -0.29
N GLU A 203 15.46 -8.75 0.72
CA GLU A 203 15.13 -8.57 2.15
C GLU A 203 15.13 -7.11 2.60
N GLU A 204 15.67 -6.19 1.78
CA GLU A 204 15.65 -4.76 2.03
C GLU A 204 14.53 -4.04 1.28
N LEU A 205 13.78 -4.73 0.42
CA LEU A 205 12.83 -4.14 -0.50
C LEU A 205 11.40 -4.62 -0.28
N CYS A 206 10.45 -3.74 -0.58
CA CYS A 206 9.03 -4.05 -0.62
C CYS A 206 8.37 -3.49 -1.87
N LEU A 207 7.29 -4.16 -2.30
CA LEU A 207 6.28 -3.57 -3.18
C LEU A 207 5.28 -2.81 -2.30
N LYS A 208 4.99 -1.57 -2.65
CA LYS A 208 3.89 -0.78 -2.07
C LYS A 208 2.93 -0.31 -3.13
N PHE A 209 1.68 -0.09 -2.72
CA PHE A 209 0.64 0.56 -3.51
C PHE A 209 -0.48 1.02 -2.59
N GLU A 210 -1.30 1.94 -3.09
CA GLU A 210 -2.49 2.43 -2.42
C GLU A 210 -3.69 1.68 -2.96
N VAL A 211 -4.61 1.32 -2.06
CA VAL A 211 -5.83 0.61 -2.40
C VAL A 211 -7.03 1.27 -1.76
N TYR A 212 -8.15 1.24 -2.47
CA TYR A 212 -9.46 1.58 -1.91
C TYR A 212 -10.48 0.53 -2.32
N VAL A 213 -11.22 0.04 -1.32
CA VAL A 213 -12.33 -0.89 -1.49
C VAL A 213 -13.50 -0.37 -0.66
N PRO A 214 -14.62 0.05 -1.28
CA PRO A 214 -15.78 0.56 -0.57
C PRO A 214 -16.49 -0.58 0.17
N LYS A 215 -17.14 -0.26 1.28
CA LYS A 215 -17.86 -1.25 2.10
C LYS A 215 -19.04 -1.88 1.34
N GLU A 216 -19.61 -1.16 0.39
CA GLU A 216 -20.71 -1.61 -0.46
C GLU A 216 -20.25 -2.64 -1.50
N CYS A 217 -18.95 -2.71 -1.79
CA CYS A 217 -18.35 -3.65 -2.74
C CYS A 217 -17.19 -4.39 -2.10
N THR A 218 -17.42 -5.00 -0.93
CA THR A 218 -16.41 -5.74 -0.19
C THR A 218 -15.73 -6.78 -1.08
N PHE A 219 -14.41 -6.84 -1.01
CA PHE A 219 -13.62 -7.87 -1.67
C PHE A 219 -13.76 -9.18 -0.90
N LYS A 220 -14.11 -10.26 -1.60
CA LYS A 220 -14.38 -11.59 -1.02
C LYS A 220 -13.21 -12.55 -1.24
N SER A 221 -13.28 -13.71 -0.59
CA SER A 221 -12.17 -14.67 -0.51
C SER A 221 -11.66 -15.25 -1.82
N CYS A 222 -12.54 -15.32 -2.81
CA CYS A 222 -12.27 -15.89 -4.12
C CYS A 222 -12.97 -15.01 -5.16
N PRO A 223 -12.31 -14.66 -6.29
CA PRO A 223 -10.90 -14.89 -6.62
C PRO A 223 -9.92 -14.06 -5.74
N ARG A 224 -8.62 -14.42 -5.79
CA ARG A 224 -7.54 -13.68 -5.10
C ARG A 224 -6.89 -12.67 -6.04
N VAL A 225 -5.97 -11.85 -5.52
CA VAL A 225 -5.07 -11.04 -6.36
C VAL A 225 -3.71 -11.72 -6.45
N GLU A 226 -3.22 -11.95 -7.66
CA GLU A 226 -1.84 -12.34 -7.92
C GLU A 226 -1.03 -11.14 -8.40
N MET A 227 0.18 -11.01 -7.87
CA MET A 227 1.17 -10.03 -8.30
C MET A 227 2.45 -10.74 -8.69
N PHE A 228 3.04 -10.38 -9.81
CA PHE A 228 4.29 -10.97 -10.26
C PHE A 228 5.02 -10.10 -11.28
N PHE A 229 6.29 -10.42 -11.46
CA PHE A 229 7.18 -9.73 -12.37
C PHE A 229 7.48 -10.60 -13.59
N GLY A 230 7.98 -10.00 -14.66
CA GLY A 230 8.36 -10.74 -15.86
C GLY A 230 9.57 -10.13 -16.56
N PRO A 231 10.39 -10.93 -17.26
CA PRO A 231 11.47 -10.40 -18.09
C PRO A 231 10.95 -9.69 -19.34
N TYR A 232 11.83 -8.95 -20.02
CA TYR A 232 11.47 -8.20 -21.23
C TYR A 232 10.85 -9.09 -22.33
N GLU A 233 11.41 -10.29 -22.50
CA GLU A 233 10.89 -11.32 -23.41
C GLU A 233 9.95 -12.31 -22.70
N SER A 234 9.15 -11.82 -21.76
CA SER A 234 8.15 -12.62 -21.06
C SER A 234 7.24 -13.36 -22.04
N ILE A 235 7.02 -14.66 -21.79
CA ILE A 235 5.95 -15.41 -22.43
C ILE A 235 4.62 -14.74 -22.11
N ASN A 236 3.72 -14.66 -23.10
CA ASN A 236 2.42 -14.00 -23.01
C ASN A 236 2.48 -12.53 -22.53
N LYS A 237 3.65 -11.89 -22.68
CA LYS A 237 3.95 -10.51 -22.25
C LYS A 237 3.97 -10.28 -20.74
N HIS A 238 3.54 -11.25 -19.91
CA HIS A 238 3.42 -11.07 -18.46
C HIS A 238 4.44 -11.87 -17.63
N GLY A 239 4.88 -13.05 -18.09
CA GLY A 239 5.94 -13.80 -17.42
C GLY A 239 5.49 -14.51 -16.13
N ARG A 240 4.21 -14.87 -16.03
CA ARG A 240 3.61 -15.50 -14.83
C ARG A 240 4.29 -16.83 -14.53
N GLU A 241 4.58 -17.57 -15.60
CA GLU A 241 5.24 -18.86 -15.58
C GLU A 241 6.73 -18.74 -15.22
N GLN A 242 7.31 -17.53 -15.33
CA GLN A 242 8.75 -17.27 -15.25
C GLN A 242 9.20 -16.58 -13.95
N SER A 243 8.27 -16.04 -13.15
CA SER A 243 8.57 -15.41 -11.84
C SER A 243 7.87 -16.11 -10.68
N PRO A 244 8.36 -16.00 -9.44
CA PRO A 244 7.52 -16.22 -8.26
C PRO A 244 6.37 -15.20 -8.19
N ILE A 245 5.28 -15.60 -7.55
CA ILE A 245 4.02 -14.87 -7.43
C ILE A 245 3.77 -14.54 -5.95
N TYR A 246 3.23 -13.35 -5.68
CA TYR A 246 2.58 -13.06 -4.42
C TYR A 246 1.06 -13.17 -4.57
N ALA A 247 0.44 -13.98 -3.72
CA ALA A 247 -1.01 -14.17 -3.66
C ALA A 247 -1.58 -13.32 -2.53
N TRP A 248 -2.15 -12.17 -2.87
CA TRP A 248 -2.80 -11.29 -1.91
C TRP A 248 -4.25 -11.73 -1.65
N THR A 249 -4.51 -12.15 -0.42
CA THR A 249 -5.81 -12.63 0.07
C THR A 249 -6.25 -11.80 1.29
N PRO A 250 -6.64 -10.53 1.10
CA PRO A 250 -6.92 -9.61 2.21
C PRO A 250 -8.19 -9.97 3.01
N CYS A 251 -9.04 -10.77 2.39
CA CYS A 251 -10.24 -11.45 2.89
C CYS A 251 -10.00 -12.58 3.89
N ASN A 252 -8.75 -12.93 4.24
CA ASN A 252 -8.44 -13.95 5.26
C ASN A 252 -8.71 -13.43 6.69
N THR A 253 -9.91 -12.91 6.88
CA THR A 253 -10.46 -12.34 8.11
C THR A 253 -11.58 -13.26 8.63
N PRO A 254 -12.01 -13.14 9.89
CA PRO A 254 -13.15 -13.92 10.40
C PRO A 254 -14.45 -13.69 9.62
N THR A 255 -14.61 -12.54 8.96
CA THR A 255 -15.78 -12.24 8.14
C THR A 255 -15.67 -12.76 6.70
N GLY A 256 -14.47 -13.12 6.23
CA GLY A 256 -14.25 -13.50 4.82
C GLY A 256 -14.32 -12.31 3.85
N GLU A 257 -14.31 -11.09 4.37
CA GLU A 257 -14.52 -9.86 3.61
C GLU A 257 -13.38 -8.86 3.90
N PHE A 258 -13.04 -8.08 2.89
CA PHE A 258 -12.12 -6.97 2.97
C PHE A 258 -12.73 -5.70 2.37
N TYR A 259 -12.60 -4.60 3.08
CA TYR A 259 -12.83 -3.25 2.59
C TYR A 259 -11.88 -2.32 3.32
N THR A 260 -11.52 -1.19 2.69
CA THR A 260 -10.69 -0.19 3.35
C THR A 260 -11.56 0.66 4.26
N LYS A 261 -11.09 0.90 5.47
CA LYS A 261 -11.84 1.67 6.45
C LYS A 261 -11.57 3.15 6.20
N ASP A 262 -12.60 3.97 6.00
CA ASP A 262 -12.47 5.43 5.94
C ASP A 262 -11.39 5.94 4.95
N GLY A 263 -11.43 5.45 3.70
CA GLY A 263 -10.59 5.97 2.61
C GLY A 263 -9.53 4.99 2.08
N TRP A 264 -8.51 5.54 1.42
CA TRP A 264 -7.40 4.79 0.83
C TRP A 264 -6.46 4.23 1.92
N GLU A 265 -5.85 3.08 1.64
CA GLU A 265 -4.86 2.44 2.52
C GLU A 265 -3.60 2.04 1.73
N THR A 266 -2.43 2.15 2.34
CA THR A 266 -1.16 1.69 1.75
C THR A 266 -0.91 0.23 2.12
N ILE A 267 -0.77 -0.61 1.09
CA ILE A 267 -0.34 -2.00 1.23
C ILE A 267 1.17 -2.06 1.10
N THR A 268 1.84 -2.81 1.99
CA THR A 268 3.30 -3.03 1.96
C THR A 268 3.58 -4.53 1.97
N ILE A 269 4.26 -5.01 0.93
CA ILE A 269 4.58 -6.42 0.74
C ILE A 269 6.11 -6.56 0.60
N PRO A 270 6.82 -7.13 1.58
CA PRO A 270 8.24 -7.46 1.42
C PRO A 270 8.44 -8.34 0.19
N LEU A 271 9.47 -8.06 -0.63
CA LEU A 271 9.68 -8.82 -1.87
C LEU A 271 10.07 -10.28 -1.60
N THR A 272 10.50 -10.60 -0.38
CA THR A 272 10.73 -11.98 0.08
C THR A 272 9.45 -12.81 0.21
N GLU A 273 8.27 -12.17 0.26
CA GLU A 273 6.98 -12.87 0.32
C GLU A 273 6.51 -13.40 -1.05
N PHE A 274 7.17 -13.01 -2.15
CA PHE A 274 6.88 -13.55 -3.47
C PHE A 274 7.50 -14.96 -3.57
N ASN A 275 6.68 -15.96 -3.30
CA ASN A 275 7.15 -17.33 -3.16
C ASN A 275 6.24 -18.36 -3.84
N HIS A 276 5.07 -18.01 -4.39
CA HIS A 276 4.17 -18.99 -5.02
C HIS A 276 4.51 -19.31 -6.48
N SER A 277 4.15 -20.51 -6.92
CA SER A 277 4.23 -20.94 -8.33
C SER A 277 2.95 -20.64 -9.10
N TYR A 278 3.02 -20.76 -10.42
CA TYR A 278 1.86 -20.57 -11.30
C TYR A 278 0.97 -21.83 -11.45
N GLU A 279 1.54 -23.02 -11.19
CA GLU A 279 0.90 -24.33 -11.38
C GLU A 279 0.10 -24.77 -10.15
N SER A 280 0.57 -24.36 -8.97
CA SER A 280 -0.02 -24.71 -7.69
C SER A 280 0.32 -23.63 -6.66
N ASP A 281 -0.40 -23.62 -5.54
CA ASP A 281 -0.07 -22.76 -4.41
C ASP A 281 1.25 -23.19 -3.72
N GLU A 282 1.96 -24.20 -4.23
CA GLU A 282 3.29 -24.58 -3.78
C GLU A 282 4.32 -23.47 -4.03
N ILE A 283 5.39 -23.52 -3.24
CA ILE A 283 6.46 -22.53 -3.31
C ILE A 283 7.27 -22.74 -4.59
N LYS A 284 7.34 -21.71 -5.45
CA LYS A 284 8.29 -21.67 -6.55
C LYS A 284 9.69 -21.46 -6.02
N THR A 285 10.61 -22.34 -6.40
CA THR A 285 12.01 -22.18 -6.04
C THR A 285 12.65 -21.03 -6.83
N GLY A 286 13.29 -20.12 -6.10
CA GLY A 286 14.10 -19.04 -6.67
C GLY A 286 13.54 -17.64 -6.40
N PRO A 287 14.39 -16.68 -6.00
CA PRO A 287 13.96 -15.30 -5.73
C PRO A 287 13.59 -14.56 -7.02
N ILE A 288 12.84 -13.46 -6.88
CA ILE A 288 12.66 -12.50 -7.98
C ILE A 288 14.05 -11.99 -8.42
N ASN A 289 14.34 -12.05 -9.72
CA ASN A 289 15.51 -11.36 -10.27
C ASN A 289 15.13 -9.95 -10.71
N LEU A 290 15.29 -8.98 -9.80
CA LEU A 290 14.93 -7.58 -10.09
C LEU A 290 15.75 -6.96 -11.22
N ARG A 291 16.98 -7.44 -11.48
CA ARG A 291 17.79 -6.91 -12.60
C ARG A 291 17.17 -7.19 -13.96
N THR A 292 16.41 -8.28 -14.07
CA THR A 292 15.73 -8.66 -15.32
C THR A 292 14.22 -8.49 -15.27
N ALA A 293 13.63 -8.16 -14.13
CA ALA A 293 12.20 -7.88 -13.99
C ALA A 293 11.83 -6.54 -14.64
N THR A 294 11.36 -6.56 -15.88
CA THR A 294 10.98 -5.35 -16.62
C THR A 294 9.47 -5.18 -16.77
N ASN A 295 8.70 -6.25 -16.55
CA ASN A 295 7.24 -6.23 -16.59
C ASN A 295 6.71 -6.42 -15.17
N PHE A 296 5.56 -5.81 -14.88
CA PHE A 296 4.83 -5.98 -13.63
C PHE A 296 3.36 -6.26 -13.95
N THR A 297 2.78 -7.23 -13.25
CA THR A 297 1.39 -7.64 -13.42
C THR A 297 0.70 -7.71 -12.08
N PHE A 298 -0.53 -7.21 -12.04
CA PHE A 298 -1.44 -7.31 -10.91
C PHE A 298 -2.80 -7.76 -11.46
N VAL A 299 -3.28 -8.92 -11.00
CA VAL A 299 -4.44 -9.56 -11.60
C VAL A 299 -5.30 -10.25 -10.56
N ILE A 300 -6.61 -10.05 -10.65
CA ILE A 300 -7.58 -10.84 -9.90
C ILE A 300 -7.81 -12.14 -10.67
N ILE A 301 -7.47 -13.26 -10.05
CA ILE A 301 -7.49 -14.59 -10.67
C ILE A 301 -7.73 -15.68 -9.62
N GLY A 302 -8.28 -16.81 -10.04
CA GLY A 302 -8.56 -17.97 -9.19
C GLY A 302 -9.96 -18.52 -9.45
N ASP A 303 -10.50 -19.23 -8.46
CA ASP A 303 -11.88 -19.73 -8.46
C ASP A 303 -12.87 -18.55 -8.35
N PRO A 304 -13.88 -18.44 -9.24
CA PRO A 304 -14.90 -17.39 -9.18
C PRO A 304 -15.95 -17.59 -8.07
N GLY A 305 -15.96 -18.72 -7.35
CA GLY A 305 -17.02 -19.10 -6.41
C GLY A 305 -18.22 -19.75 -7.11
N GLU A 306 -19.40 -19.73 -6.47
CA GLU A 306 -20.56 -20.55 -6.88
C GLU A 306 -21.11 -20.26 -8.28
N THR A 307 -20.97 -19.04 -8.80
CA THR A 307 -21.36 -18.71 -10.20
C THR A 307 -20.55 -17.58 -10.81
N HIS A 308 -20.19 -16.57 -10.03
CA HIS A 308 -19.37 -15.42 -10.40
C HIS A 308 -19.01 -14.60 -9.16
N THR A 309 -18.02 -13.73 -9.29
CA THR A 309 -17.70 -12.70 -8.30
C THR A 309 -17.63 -11.32 -8.96
N GLU A 310 -18.34 -10.36 -8.38
CA GLU A 310 -18.17 -8.95 -8.74
C GLU A 310 -16.95 -8.39 -8.02
N ASN A 311 -16.08 -7.73 -8.78
CA ASN A 311 -14.87 -7.12 -8.25
C ASN A 311 -14.97 -5.62 -8.38
N TYR A 312 -14.54 -4.92 -7.35
CA TYR A 312 -14.36 -3.47 -7.35
C TYR A 312 -13.12 -3.15 -6.53
N LEU A 313 -12.06 -2.71 -7.21
CA LEU A 313 -10.79 -2.42 -6.56
C LEU A 313 -10.18 -1.18 -7.22
N CYS A 314 -9.99 -0.13 -6.43
CA CYS A 314 -9.24 1.04 -6.86
C CYS A 314 -7.79 0.90 -6.38
N VAL A 315 -6.82 1.15 -7.25
CA VAL A 315 -5.40 0.98 -6.96
C VAL A 315 -4.57 2.12 -7.53
N ASP A 316 -3.51 2.49 -6.83
CA ASP A 316 -2.64 3.59 -7.23
C ASP A 316 -1.19 3.45 -6.70
N ASN A 317 -0.27 4.24 -7.24
CA ASN A 317 1.15 4.40 -6.86
C ASN A 317 1.91 3.10 -6.57
N PHE A 318 1.80 2.09 -7.43
CA PHE A 318 2.63 0.89 -7.36
C PHE A 318 4.11 1.25 -7.41
N ARG A 319 4.89 0.81 -6.43
CA ARG A 319 6.31 1.16 -6.28
C ARG A 319 7.14 0.10 -5.59
N ILE A 320 8.40 -0.05 -6.00
CA ILE A 320 9.39 -0.87 -5.29
C ILE A 320 10.36 0.06 -4.56
N VAL A 321 10.39 -0.05 -3.23
CA VAL A 321 11.18 0.84 -2.37
C VAL A 321 11.86 0.08 -1.23
N PRO A 322 12.93 0.64 -0.65
CA PRO A 322 13.49 0.14 0.59
C PRO A 322 12.48 0.10 1.74
N ILE A 323 12.55 -0.94 2.57
CA ILE A 323 11.69 -1.15 3.74
C ILE A 323 11.97 -0.12 4.86
N LYS A 324 13.17 0.48 4.89
CA LYS A 324 13.61 1.43 5.93
C LYS A 324 14.32 2.65 5.34
#